data_AF-G8BXV2-F1
#
_entry.id   AF-G8BXV2-F1
#
_cell.length_a   1.000
_cell.length_b   1.000
_cell.length_c   1.000
_cell.angle_alpha   90.00
_cell.angle_beta   90.00
_cell.angle_gamma   90.00
#
_symmetry.space_group_name_H-M   'P 1'
#
loop_
_entity.id
_entity.type
_entity.pdbx_description
1 polymer ?
#
loop_
_entity_poly.entity_id
_entity_poly.type
_entity_poly.pdbx_seq_one_letter_code
_entity_poly.pdbx_strand_id
1 'polypeptide(L)'
;MEHQLVEIEEFNLISKLSLIKSLDKVHFHGFCVINESVLIESDVKLKPSYNRSQGNRLIYTISFGYMCYLDRGCIITPPIIGYELIANNVTKKRVPLCSPMKFQSYIYIGKSSLINCIEIGSYVLIYNNVTLGRGSKIGNCVVIDEQVTIPDKTIIPSYSFVFKTLKKAGEGFKIVTLPIGIKNKIKEQFKRRYLGLPITISDII
;
A
#
# COMPACT_ATOMS: atom_id res chain seq x y z
N MET A 1 -24.05 11.42 -6.68
CA MET A 1 -23.61 11.63 -5.29
C MET A 1 -22.21 12.17 -5.35
N GLU A 2 -22.03 13.44 -5.02
CA GLU A 2 -20.71 14.06 -4.97
C GLU A 2 -19.90 13.40 -3.85
N HIS A 3 -18.83 12.73 -4.24
CA HIS A 3 -17.91 12.08 -3.33
C HIS A 3 -17.14 13.19 -2.60
N GLN A 4 -17.55 13.51 -1.36
CA GLN A 4 -16.99 14.65 -0.63
C GLN A 4 -15.59 14.30 -0.09
N LEU A 5 -14.57 14.67 -0.86
CA LEU A 5 -13.18 14.71 -0.40
C LEU A 5 -12.97 15.98 0.43
N VAL A 6 -12.23 15.85 1.52
CA VAL A 6 -11.80 16.95 2.38
C VAL A 6 -10.31 17.11 2.22
N GLU A 7 -9.87 18.32 1.93
CA GLU A 7 -8.45 18.65 1.95
C GLU A 7 -7.95 18.76 3.39
N ILE A 8 -6.85 18.09 3.68
CA ILE A 8 -6.06 18.22 4.90
C ILE A 8 -4.69 18.83 4.53
N GLU A 9 -3.78 18.90 5.50
CA GLU A 9 -2.42 19.42 5.32
C GLU A 9 -1.74 18.91 4.04
N GLU A 10 -0.90 19.77 3.42
CA GLU A 10 -0.10 19.45 2.22
C GLU A 10 -0.91 18.97 1.00
N PHE A 11 -2.14 19.49 0.81
CA PHE A 11 -3.01 19.15 -0.31
C PHE A 11 -3.40 17.66 -0.37
N ASN A 12 -3.37 16.96 0.76
CA ASN A 12 -3.86 15.59 0.83
C ASN A 12 -5.41 15.62 0.88
N LEU A 13 -6.06 14.83 0.05
CA LEU A 13 -7.52 14.75 -0.06
C LEU A 13 -8.01 13.44 0.55
N ILE A 14 -8.80 13.52 1.61
CA ILE A 14 -9.33 12.35 2.32
C ILE A 14 -10.86 12.36 2.28
N SER A 15 -11.45 11.25 1.83
CA SER A 15 -12.90 11.08 1.89
C SER A 15 -13.39 10.93 3.32
N LYS A 16 -14.50 11.60 3.65
CA LYS A 16 -15.22 11.41 4.94
C LYS A 16 -15.75 10.00 5.15
N LEU A 17 -15.88 9.21 4.09
CA LEU A 17 -16.34 7.82 4.13
C LEU A 17 -15.18 6.82 4.23
N SER A 18 -13.94 7.30 4.35
CA SER A 18 -12.80 6.45 4.67
C SER A 18 -12.64 6.29 6.18
N LEU A 19 -12.04 5.18 6.62
CA LEU A 19 -11.76 4.89 8.02
C LEU A 19 -10.25 4.77 8.23
N ILE A 20 -9.66 5.76 8.90
CA ILE A 20 -8.25 5.75 9.28
C ILE A 20 -8.17 5.58 10.79
N LYS A 21 -7.71 4.42 11.25
CA LYS A 21 -7.50 4.16 12.69
C LYS A 21 -6.23 4.87 13.13
N SER A 22 -6.30 5.76 14.12
CA SER A 22 -5.18 6.56 14.66
C SER A 22 -4.42 7.38 13.61
N LEU A 23 -5.02 8.48 13.14
CA LEU A 23 -4.41 9.36 12.12
C LEU A 23 -3.01 9.88 12.53
N ASP A 24 -2.77 10.08 13.82
CA ASP A 24 -1.48 10.48 14.42
C ASP A 24 -0.32 9.50 14.13
N LYS A 25 -0.64 8.24 13.80
CA LYS A 25 0.32 7.19 13.44
C LYS A 25 0.50 7.02 11.93
N VAL A 26 -0.17 7.86 11.12
CA VAL A 26 -0.06 7.88 9.66
C VAL A 26 0.57 9.18 9.20
N HIS A 27 1.53 9.10 8.28
CA HIS A 27 2.15 10.27 7.68
C HIS A 27 1.88 10.34 6.18
N PHE A 28 1.48 11.50 5.69
CA PHE A 28 1.29 11.80 4.27
C PHE A 28 2.26 12.92 3.88
N HIS A 29 3.08 12.71 2.84
CA HIS A 29 4.04 13.73 2.34
C HIS A 29 3.42 14.71 1.30
N GLY A 30 2.10 14.68 1.13
CA GLY A 30 1.40 15.62 0.26
C GLY A 30 0.79 15.02 -1.00
N PHE A 31 -0.26 15.69 -1.50
CA PHE A 31 -1.03 15.34 -2.71
C PHE A 31 -1.54 13.90 -2.75
N CYS A 32 -1.70 13.26 -1.59
CA CYS A 32 -2.28 11.94 -1.49
C CYS A 32 -3.80 12.03 -1.62
N VAL A 33 -4.43 11.03 -2.22
CA VAL A 33 -5.89 10.94 -2.35
C VAL A 33 -6.37 9.63 -1.76
N ILE A 34 -7.23 9.71 -0.75
CA ILE A 34 -7.83 8.58 -0.05
C ILE A 34 -9.33 8.58 -0.34
N ASN A 35 -9.78 7.63 -1.16
CA ASN A 35 -11.19 7.55 -1.55
C ASN A 35 -12.08 6.89 -0.48
N GLU A 36 -13.37 6.84 -0.77
CA GLU A 36 -14.41 6.25 0.07
C GLU A 36 -14.16 4.78 0.38
N SER A 37 -14.63 4.35 1.56
CA SER A 37 -14.52 2.95 2.01
C SER A 37 -13.08 2.42 2.10
N VAL A 38 -12.08 3.30 2.02
CA VAL A 38 -10.69 2.90 2.32
C VAL A 38 -10.54 2.71 3.81
N LEU A 39 -9.95 1.58 4.22
CA LEU A 39 -9.60 1.26 5.60
C LEU A 39 -8.08 1.30 5.77
N ILE A 40 -7.60 2.12 6.69
CA ILE A 40 -6.18 2.18 7.08
C ILE A 40 -6.06 1.78 8.55
N GLU A 41 -5.49 0.61 8.82
CA GLU A 41 -5.35 0.06 10.18
C GLU A 41 -4.02 0.44 10.83
N SER A 42 -3.86 1.71 11.21
CA SER A 42 -2.57 2.17 11.76
C SER A 42 -2.45 2.04 13.29
N ASP A 43 -3.56 1.76 13.99
CA ASP A 43 -3.58 1.53 15.45
C ASP A 43 -3.13 0.11 15.81
N VAL A 44 -1.85 -0.19 15.59
CA VAL A 44 -1.22 -1.47 15.90
C VAL A 44 0.01 -1.29 16.77
N LYS A 45 0.38 -2.36 17.50
CA LYS A 45 1.61 -2.38 18.28
C LYS A 45 2.80 -2.72 17.37
N LEU A 46 3.73 -1.79 17.20
CA LEU A 46 4.97 -2.04 16.46
C LEU A 46 5.95 -2.86 17.30
N LYS A 47 6.77 -3.70 16.65
CA LYS A 47 7.86 -4.42 17.33
C LYS A 47 8.85 -3.41 17.95
N PRO A 48 9.29 -3.58 19.22
CA PRO A 48 10.12 -2.61 19.93
C PRO A 48 11.43 -2.22 19.24
N SER A 49 11.99 -3.08 18.39
CA SER A 49 13.16 -2.75 17.57
C SER A 49 12.92 -1.56 16.64
N TYR A 50 11.68 -1.34 16.23
CA TYR A 50 11.27 -0.16 15.47
C TYR A 50 10.94 1.02 16.36
N ASN A 51 10.84 0.89 17.68
CA ASN A 51 10.63 2.02 18.60
C ASN A 51 11.95 2.56 19.17
N ARG A 52 13.08 1.92 18.85
CA ARG A 52 14.40 2.46 19.17
C ARG A 52 14.68 3.61 18.22
N SER A 53 14.45 4.81 18.73
CA SER A 53 14.89 6.10 18.21
C SER A 53 16.29 6.00 17.59
N GLN A 54 16.36 5.76 16.28
CA GLN A 54 17.49 6.21 15.48
C GLN A 54 17.38 7.73 15.39
N GLY A 55 17.85 8.41 16.44
CA GLY A 55 17.61 9.84 16.61
C GLY A 55 16.13 10.15 16.86
N ASN A 56 15.84 11.42 17.07
CA ASN A 56 14.54 11.97 17.48
C ASN A 56 13.40 11.83 16.44
N ARG A 57 13.46 10.85 15.54
CA ARG A 57 12.54 10.70 14.42
C ARG A 57 11.27 9.96 14.85
N LEU A 58 10.12 10.61 14.73
CA LEU A 58 8.81 9.99 14.90
C LEU A 58 8.67 8.79 13.95
N ILE A 59 8.18 7.68 14.50
CA ILE A 59 8.05 6.42 13.78
C ILE A 59 6.56 6.18 13.54
N TYR A 60 6.12 6.53 12.33
CA TYR A 60 4.77 6.29 11.88
C TYR A 60 4.56 4.79 11.62
N THR A 61 3.38 4.27 11.96
CA THR A 61 2.98 2.91 11.60
C THR A 61 2.92 2.76 10.09
N ILE A 62 2.37 3.77 9.40
CA ILE A 62 2.24 3.80 7.95
C ILE A 62 2.70 5.16 7.45
N SER A 63 3.62 5.18 6.49
CA SER A 63 4.06 6.41 5.84
C SER A 63 3.78 6.34 4.35
N PHE A 64 3.07 7.34 3.82
CA PHE A 64 2.86 7.60 2.40
C PHE A 64 3.80 8.69 1.91
N GLY A 65 4.47 8.44 0.79
CA GLY A 65 5.22 9.45 0.06
C GLY A 65 4.29 10.36 -0.74
N TYR A 66 4.89 11.15 -1.62
CA TYR A 66 4.20 12.16 -2.41
C TYR A 66 3.31 11.52 -3.48
N MET A 67 2.09 12.05 -3.68
CA MET A 67 1.14 11.57 -4.71
C MET A 67 0.82 10.07 -4.61
N CYS A 68 0.36 9.62 -3.44
CA CYS A 68 -0.24 8.29 -3.30
C CYS A 68 -1.76 8.36 -3.54
N TYR A 69 -2.31 7.43 -4.31
CA TYR A 69 -3.72 7.36 -4.64
C TYR A 69 -4.29 6.01 -4.21
N LEU A 70 -5.23 6.02 -3.27
CA LEU A 70 -5.96 4.83 -2.82
C LEU A 70 -7.39 4.90 -3.33
N ASP A 71 -7.76 3.97 -4.21
CA ASP A 71 -9.11 3.87 -4.76
C ASP A 71 -10.08 3.21 -3.76
N ARG A 72 -11.36 3.14 -4.09
CA ARG A 72 -12.40 2.74 -3.15
C ARG A 72 -12.24 1.32 -2.63
N GLY A 73 -12.54 1.13 -1.35
CA GLY A 73 -12.55 -0.20 -0.73
C GLY A 73 -11.16 -0.81 -0.49
N CYS A 74 -10.07 -0.05 -0.68
CA CYS A 74 -8.74 -0.55 -0.33
C CYS A 74 -8.61 -0.78 1.17
N ILE A 75 -7.90 -1.84 1.55
CA ILE A 75 -7.59 -2.15 2.95
C ILE A 75 -6.08 -2.19 3.12
N ILE A 76 -5.56 -1.31 3.97
CA ILE A 76 -4.14 -1.18 4.27
C ILE A 76 -3.90 -1.63 5.71
N THR A 77 -3.20 -2.76 5.87
CA THR A 77 -2.93 -3.36 7.18
C THR A 77 -1.44 -3.62 7.37
N PRO A 78 -0.82 -3.11 8.43
CA PRO A 78 0.56 -3.40 8.77
C PRO A 78 0.78 -4.90 8.96
N PRO A 79 1.86 -5.48 8.39
CA PRO A 79 2.11 -6.90 8.53
C PRO A 79 2.49 -7.26 9.95
N ILE A 80 1.73 -8.19 10.52
CA ILE A 80 2.08 -8.88 11.76
C ILE A 80 3.42 -9.57 11.52
N ILE A 81 4.41 -9.41 12.37
CA ILE A 81 5.72 -10.07 12.26
C ILE A 81 6.00 -11.00 13.43
N GLY A 82 5.21 -10.91 14.50
CA GLY A 82 5.31 -11.78 15.65
C GLY A 82 4.20 -11.50 16.65
N TYR A 83 4.36 -12.03 17.86
CA TYR A 83 3.45 -11.83 18.96
C TYR A 83 4.24 -11.56 20.24
N GLU A 84 3.74 -10.64 21.05
CA GLU A 84 4.22 -10.42 22.40
C GLU A 84 3.28 -11.13 23.37
N LEU A 85 3.87 -11.84 24.33
CA LEU A 85 3.11 -12.45 25.42
C LEU A 85 3.00 -11.44 26.55
N ILE A 86 1.79 -10.93 26.78
CA ILE A 86 1.48 -10.09 27.94
C ILE A 86 0.86 -11.02 28.98
N ALA A 87 1.60 -11.25 30.06
CA ALA A 87 1.16 -12.05 31.18
C ALA A 87 0.91 -11.14 32.38
N ASN A 88 -0.33 -11.16 32.88
CA ASN A 88 -0.66 -10.64 34.20
C ASN A 88 -0.89 -11.84 35.14
N ASN A 89 -1.04 -11.60 36.44
CA ASN A 89 -1.22 -12.66 37.45
C ASN A 89 -2.43 -13.60 37.18
N VAL A 90 -3.33 -13.24 36.26
CA VAL A 90 -4.59 -13.96 35.98
C VAL A 90 -4.68 -14.50 34.54
N THR A 91 -4.04 -13.85 33.56
CA THR A 91 -4.21 -14.22 32.13
C THR A 91 -2.93 -14.03 31.32
N LYS A 92 -2.71 -14.93 30.36
CA LYS A 92 -1.70 -14.80 29.30
C LYS A 92 -2.38 -14.43 27.98
N LYS A 93 -2.16 -13.22 27.47
CA LYS A 93 -2.69 -12.74 26.19
C LYS A 93 -1.57 -12.58 25.17
N ARG A 94 -1.79 -13.06 23.94
CA ARG A 94 -0.89 -12.80 22.81
C ARG A 94 -1.35 -11.54 22.08
N VAL A 95 -0.48 -10.55 21.99
CA VAL A 95 -0.75 -9.31 21.25
C VAL A 95 0.10 -9.31 19.97
N PRO A 96 -0.49 -9.07 18.79
CA PRO A 96 0.28 -9.02 17.55
C PRO A 96 1.28 -7.86 17.57
N LEU A 97 2.50 -8.15 17.11
CA LEU A 97 3.53 -7.16 16.84
C LEU A 97 3.66 -6.97 15.34
N CYS A 98 3.53 -5.74 14.87
CA CYS A 98 3.59 -5.40 13.45
C CYS A 98 4.92 -4.73 13.07
N SER A 99 5.25 -4.81 11.78
CA SER A 99 6.26 -3.96 11.14
C SER A 99 5.58 -2.68 10.63
N PRO A 100 6.26 -1.52 10.66
CA PRO A 100 5.77 -0.35 9.95
C PRO A 100 5.71 -0.63 8.43
N MET A 101 4.83 0.09 7.74
CA MET A 101 4.69 0.07 6.29
C MET A 101 5.23 1.37 5.68
N LYS A 102 6.00 1.23 4.60
CA LYS A 102 6.55 2.37 3.86
C LYS A 102 6.09 2.36 2.41
N PHE A 103 5.31 3.36 2.05
CA PHE A 103 4.92 3.66 0.68
C PHE A 103 5.76 4.86 0.24
N GLN A 104 6.53 4.72 -0.83
CA GLN A 104 7.25 5.85 -1.42
C GLN A 104 6.30 6.75 -2.24
N SER A 105 6.78 7.38 -3.32
CA SER A 105 6.01 8.38 -4.07
C SER A 105 5.45 7.82 -5.37
N TYR A 106 4.36 8.41 -5.86
CA TYR A 106 3.67 7.99 -7.09
C TYR A 106 3.24 6.53 -6.99
N ILE A 107 2.33 6.24 -6.06
CA ILE A 107 1.76 4.91 -5.86
C ILE A 107 0.26 4.95 -6.09
N TYR A 108 -0.25 4.07 -6.93
CA TYR A 108 -1.67 3.90 -7.18
C TYR A 108 -2.08 2.53 -6.68
N ILE A 109 -3.16 2.50 -5.91
CA ILE A 109 -3.76 1.28 -5.39
C ILE A 109 -5.20 1.23 -5.86
N GLY A 110 -5.48 0.28 -6.74
CA GLY A 110 -6.79 0.04 -7.34
C GLY A 110 -7.79 -0.52 -6.35
N LYS A 111 -9.06 -0.48 -6.76
CA LYS A 111 -10.22 -0.74 -5.90
C LYS A 111 -10.15 -2.12 -5.26
N SER A 112 -10.68 -2.21 -4.04
CA SER A 112 -10.83 -3.47 -3.30
C SER A 112 -9.53 -4.28 -3.15
N SER A 113 -8.37 -3.59 -3.16
CA SER A 113 -7.08 -4.23 -2.97
C SER A 113 -6.73 -4.37 -1.49
N LEU A 114 -6.09 -5.48 -1.13
CA LEU A 114 -5.67 -5.80 0.23
C LEU A 114 -4.15 -5.70 0.32
N ILE A 115 -3.64 -4.76 1.11
CA ILE A 115 -2.21 -4.44 1.14
C ILE A 115 -1.63 -4.75 2.51
N ASN A 116 -0.82 -5.81 2.57
CA ASN A 116 -0.17 -6.32 3.76
C ASN A 116 1.38 -6.41 3.58
N CYS A 117 1.96 -5.47 2.83
CA CYS A 117 3.40 -5.44 2.55
C CYS A 117 4.20 -4.63 3.58
N ILE A 118 5.51 -4.79 3.61
CA ILE A 118 6.41 -3.91 4.40
C ILE A 118 6.73 -2.63 3.64
N GLU A 119 6.93 -2.74 2.32
CA GLU A 119 7.44 -1.63 1.51
C GLU A 119 6.90 -1.68 0.08
N ILE A 120 6.50 -0.52 -0.43
CA ILE A 120 6.23 -0.27 -1.85
C ILE A 120 7.11 0.87 -2.33
N GLY A 121 7.91 0.59 -3.36
CA GLY A 121 8.78 1.55 -4.03
C GLY A 121 8.02 2.66 -4.77
N SER A 122 8.78 3.54 -5.40
CA SER A 122 8.21 4.66 -6.17
C SER A 122 7.74 4.24 -7.55
N TYR A 123 6.73 4.94 -8.08
CA TYR A 123 6.15 4.69 -9.41
C TYR A 123 5.56 3.29 -9.52
N VAL A 124 4.65 2.95 -8.62
CA VAL A 124 4.01 1.62 -8.59
C VAL A 124 2.53 1.75 -8.90
N LEU A 125 2.05 0.92 -9.82
CA LEU A 125 0.64 0.80 -10.15
C LEU A 125 0.15 -0.58 -9.72
N ILE A 126 -0.73 -0.59 -8.73
CA ILE A 126 -1.45 -1.78 -8.29
C ILE A 126 -2.87 -1.64 -8.81
N TYR A 127 -3.30 -2.54 -9.68
CA TYR A 127 -4.65 -2.52 -10.23
C TYR A 127 -5.68 -3.12 -9.25
N ASN A 128 -6.92 -3.28 -9.71
CA ASN A 128 -8.05 -3.66 -8.88
C ASN A 128 -7.95 -5.10 -8.35
N ASN A 129 -8.49 -5.31 -7.15
CA ASN A 129 -8.60 -6.62 -6.49
C ASN A 129 -7.24 -7.33 -6.30
N VAL A 130 -6.17 -6.58 -6.12
CA VAL A 130 -4.84 -7.15 -5.86
C VAL A 130 -4.68 -7.44 -4.37
N THR A 131 -4.08 -8.56 -4.05
CA THR A 131 -3.67 -8.89 -2.68
C THR A 131 -2.15 -8.92 -2.58
N LEU A 132 -1.59 -8.07 -1.72
CA LEU A 132 -0.17 -8.13 -1.36
C LEU A 132 -0.01 -8.84 -0.01
N GLY A 133 0.61 -10.01 -0.05
CA GLY A 133 0.82 -10.86 1.10
C GLY A 133 1.74 -10.26 2.16
N ARG A 134 1.66 -10.85 3.35
CA ARG A 134 2.31 -10.39 4.57
C ARG A 134 3.81 -10.30 4.40
N GLY A 135 4.36 -9.12 4.64
CA GLY A 135 5.82 -8.93 4.60
C GLY A 135 6.43 -8.93 3.20
N SER A 136 5.60 -8.88 2.15
CA SER A 136 6.08 -8.67 0.78
C SER A 136 6.74 -7.30 0.63
N LYS A 137 7.58 -7.17 -0.40
CA LYS A 137 8.26 -5.91 -0.77
C LYS A 137 8.14 -5.69 -2.27
N ILE A 138 7.73 -4.49 -2.67
CA ILE A 138 7.57 -4.12 -4.07
C ILE A 138 8.63 -3.09 -4.44
N GLY A 139 9.40 -3.37 -5.50
CA GLY A 139 10.41 -2.47 -6.04
C GLY A 139 9.84 -1.22 -6.72
N ASN A 140 10.72 -0.45 -7.36
CA ASN A 140 10.34 0.76 -8.08
C ASN A 140 9.86 0.45 -9.49
N CYS A 141 8.99 1.28 -10.08
CA CYS A 141 8.53 1.12 -11.46
C CYS A 141 7.88 -0.25 -11.70
N VAL A 142 7.00 -0.66 -10.78
CA VAL A 142 6.31 -1.96 -10.83
C VAL A 142 4.85 -1.76 -11.23
N VAL A 143 4.35 -2.66 -12.05
CA VAL A 143 2.93 -2.73 -12.43
C VAL A 143 2.41 -4.10 -12.02
N ILE A 144 1.33 -4.13 -11.24
CA ILE A 144 0.67 -5.37 -10.79
C ILE A 144 -0.75 -5.36 -11.35
N ASP A 145 -1.02 -6.32 -12.23
CA ASP A 145 -2.30 -6.49 -12.92
C ASP A 145 -3.44 -6.84 -11.95
N GLU A 146 -4.67 -6.71 -12.43
CA GLU A 146 -5.87 -7.00 -11.68
C GLU A 146 -5.89 -8.44 -11.15
N GLN A 147 -6.51 -8.63 -9.99
CA GLN A 147 -6.75 -9.95 -9.38
C GLN A 147 -5.47 -10.78 -9.12
N VAL A 148 -4.30 -10.15 -9.11
CA VAL A 148 -3.05 -10.80 -8.74
C VAL A 148 -2.97 -10.95 -7.22
N THR A 149 -2.60 -12.13 -6.76
CA THR A 149 -2.27 -12.39 -5.37
C THR A 149 -0.77 -12.63 -5.24
N ILE A 150 -0.08 -11.72 -4.56
CA ILE A 150 1.34 -11.85 -4.22
C ILE A 150 1.45 -12.57 -2.87
N PRO A 151 2.15 -13.71 -2.78
CA PRO A 151 2.31 -14.45 -1.53
C PRO A 151 3.12 -13.68 -0.48
N ASP A 152 2.97 -14.12 0.77
CA ASP A 152 3.75 -13.63 1.91
C ASP A 152 5.26 -13.65 1.64
N LYS A 153 5.96 -12.63 2.13
CA LYS A 153 7.42 -12.47 2.05
C LYS A 153 8.00 -12.49 0.62
N THR A 154 7.16 -12.30 -0.39
CA THR A 154 7.60 -12.20 -1.79
C THR A 154 8.25 -10.85 -2.06
N ILE A 155 9.34 -10.84 -2.81
CA ILE A 155 10.00 -9.63 -3.30
C ILE A 155 9.71 -9.49 -4.78
N ILE A 156 9.08 -8.40 -5.19
CA ILE A 156 8.89 -8.04 -6.59
C ILE A 156 10.01 -7.07 -6.99
N PRO A 157 10.90 -7.44 -7.93
CA PRO A 157 11.99 -6.58 -8.36
C PRO A 157 11.49 -5.28 -9.00
N SER A 158 12.34 -4.25 -9.01
CA SER A 158 12.05 -3.03 -9.78
C SER A 158 11.91 -3.32 -11.27
N TYR A 159 11.16 -2.49 -12.00
CA TYR A 159 10.87 -2.67 -13.43
C TYR A 159 10.22 -4.02 -13.72
N SER A 160 9.23 -4.40 -12.92
CA SER A 160 8.49 -5.65 -13.07
C SER A 160 7.05 -5.40 -13.47
N PHE A 161 6.56 -6.16 -14.44
CA PHE A 161 5.14 -6.35 -14.67
C PHE A 161 4.72 -7.71 -14.13
N VAL A 162 3.71 -7.72 -13.27
CA VAL A 162 3.20 -8.90 -12.59
C VAL A 162 1.76 -9.15 -13.02
N PHE A 163 1.48 -10.35 -13.54
CA PHE A 163 0.15 -10.72 -14.01
C PHE A 163 -0.19 -12.16 -13.69
N LYS A 164 -1.50 -12.45 -13.64
CA LYS A 164 -2.01 -13.78 -13.31
C LYS A 164 -1.67 -14.78 -14.41
N THR A 165 -1.31 -16.01 -14.03
CA THR A 165 -1.16 -17.12 -14.97
C THR A 165 -2.16 -18.23 -14.66
N LEU A 166 -2.90 -18.65 -15.67
CA LEU A 166 -3.83 -19.78 -15.60
C LEU A 166 -3.05 -21.08 -15.78
N LYS A 167 -2.30 -21.52 -14.77
CA LYS A 167 -1.78 -22.89 -14.74
C LYS A 167 -2.63 -23.75 -13.80
N LYS A 168 -2.87 -25.00 -14.22
CA LYS A 168 -3.72 -25.98 -13.53
C LYS A 168 -3.25 -26.16 -12.07
N ALA A 169 -4.22 -26.13 -11.15
CA ALA A 169 -4.13 -26.46 -9.73
C ALA A 169 -3.39 -25.48 -8.78
N GLY A 170 -3.34 -24.19 -9.13
CA GLY A 170 -2.97 -23.12 -8.21
C GLY A 170 -2.81 -21.81 -8.97
N GLU A 171 -3.53 -20.76 -8.59
CA GLU A 171 -3.42 -19.44 -9.22
C GLU A 171 -2.01 -18.89 -9.02
N GLY A 172 -1.16 -19.05 -10.03
CA GLY A 172 0.18 -18.46 -10.05
C GLY A 172 0.14 -17.04 -10.60
N PHE A 173 1.23 -16.31 -10.42
CA PHE A 173 1.53 -15.10 -11.17
C PHE A 173 2.85 -15.27 -11.92
N LYS A 174 3.03 -14.49 -12.98
CA LYS A 174 4.29 -14.39 -13.71
C LYS A 174 4.82 -12.97 -13.56
N ILE A 175 6.13 -12.87 -13.47
CA ILE A 175 6.85 -11.59 -13.52
C ILE A 175 7.56 -11.52 -14.87
N VAL A 176 7.44 -10.37 -15.54
CA VAL A 176 8.24 -10.01 -16.72
C VAL A 176 8.89 -8.66 -16.50
N THR A 177 10.06 -8.46 -17.10
CA THR A 177 10.79 -7.20 -16.98
C THR A 177 10.17 -6.13 -17.88
N LEU A 178 9.92 -4.95 -17.32
CA LEU A 178 9.48 -3.76 -18.02
C LEU A 178 10.68 -2.97 -18.57
N PRO A 179 10.52 -2.25 -19.68
CA PRO A 179 11.57 -1.37 -20.20
C PRO A 179 11.82 -0.19 -19.24
N ILE A 180 13.06 0.32 -19.23
CA ILE A 180 13.47 1.43 -18.34
C ILE A 180 12.63 2.70 -18.55
N GLY A 181 12.14 2.94 -19.77
CA GLY A 181 11.27 4.07 -20.12
C GLY A 181 9.87 4.04 -19.49
N ILE A 182 9.49 2.94 -18.83
CA ILE A 182 8.14 2.76 -18.27
C ILE A 182 7.76 3.80 -17.22
N LYS A 183 8.75 4.37 -16.54
CA LYS A 183 8.56 5.40 -15.50
C LYS A 183 7.75 6.60 -16.00
N ASN A 184 7.98 7.04 -17.24
CA ASN A 184 7.27 8.19 -17.80
C ASN A 184 5.81 7.84 -18.11
N LYS A 185 5.56 6.65 -18.67
CA LYS A 185 4.19 6.14 -18.88
C LYS A 185 3.42 6.05 -17.56
N ILE A 186 4.06 5.53 -16.50
CA ILE A 186 3.45 5.46 -15.16
C ILE A 186 3.10 6.86 -14.65
N LYS A 187 4.00 7.85 -14.77
CA LYS A 187 3.72 9.24 -14.39
C LYS A 187 2.53 9.83 -15.12
N GLU A 188 2.39 9.56 -16.42
CA GLU A 188 1.24 10.02 -17.20
C GLU A 188 -0.07 9.41 -16.71
N GLN A 189 -0.06 8.13 -16.34
CA GLN A 189 -1.23 7.48 -15.74
C GLN A 189 -1.62 8.11 -14.39
N PHE A 190 -0.65 8.51 -13.56
CA PHE A 190 -0.94 9.28 -12.34
C PHE A 190 -1.61 10.61 -12.62
N LYS A 191 -1.09 11.38 -13.58
CA LYS A 191 -1.70 12.66 -13.99
C LYS A 191 -3.13 12.44 -14.47
N ARG A 192 -3.36 11.44 -15.32
CA ARG A 192 -4.69 11.06 -15.80
C ARG A 192 -5.62 10.75 -14.63
N ARG A 193 -5.18 9.90 -13.69
CA ARG A 193 -6.01 9.52 -12.54
C ARG A 193 -6.36 10.67 -11.62
N TYR A 194 -5.40 11.55 -11.39
CA TYR A 194 -5.58 12.77 -10.59
C TYR A 194 -6.61 13.70 -11.24
N LEU A 195 -6.65 13.77 -12.57
CA LEU A 195 -7.67 14.48 -13.34
C LEU A 195 -9.02 13.73 -13.45
N GLY A 196 -9.18 12.61 -12.74
CA GLY A 196 -10.41 11.81 -12.75
C GLY A 196 -10.55 10.82 -13.90
N LEU A 197 -9.55 10.70 -14.77
CA LEU A 197 -9.57 9.73 -15.88
C LEU A 197 -9.18 8.32 -15.37
N PRO A 198 -9.71 7.25 -15.99
CA PRO A 198 -9.31 5.89 -15.64
C PRO A 198 -7.85 5.61 -16.00
N ILE A 199 -7.21 4.77 -15.18
CA ILE A 199 -5.92 4.15 -15.49
C ILE A 199 -6.18 2.86 -16.26
N THR A 200 -5.46 2.67 -17.36
CA THR A 200 -5.64 1.54 -18.28
C THR A 200 -4.30 0.84 -18.53
N ILE A 201 -4.27 -0.48 -18.34
CA ILE A 201 -3.04 -1.28 -18.44
C ILE A 201 -2.48 -1.33 -19.86
N SER A 202 -3.38 -1.32 -20.85
CA SER A 202 -3.06 -1.26 -22.28
C SER A 202 -2.23 -0.04 -22.67
N ASP A 203 -2.29 1.04 -21.90
CA ASP A 203 -1.58 2.27 -22.22
C ASP A 203 -0.12 2.23 -21.72
N ILE A 204 0.22 1.19 -20.95
CA ILE A 204 1.50 1.04 -20.28
C ILE A 204 2.36 0.00 -20.99
N ILE A 205 1.77 -1.18 -21.25
CA ILE A 205 2.41 -2.38 -21.80
C ILE A 205 2.22 -2.40 -23.31
#